data_AF-A0A937Z3R0-F1
#
_entry.id   AF-A0A937Z3R0-F1
#
_cell.length_a   1.000
_cell.length_b   1.000
_cell.length_c   1.000
_cell.angle_alpha   90.00
_cell.angle_beta   90.00
_cell.angle_gamma   90.00
#
_symmetry.space_group_name_H-M   'P 1'
#
loop_
_entity.id
_entity.type
_entity.pdbx_description
1 polymer ?
#
loop_
_entity_poly.entity_id
_entity_poly.type
_entity_poly.pdbx_seq_one_letter_code
_entity_poly.pdbx_strand_id
1 'polypeptide(L)'
;MSELLVPIVGGLLTAMAAAQGPEVLYNGIELSSAWPPQRDGLTREPLPDPPYLANPPAMIPIDVGRQLFVDDFLIAEATLTRTFHEATYHEGNPVLKPDKPWETDSKFPTAMVFSDGVWYDPIDRLFKMWYMGGYTDCTCYATSTDGLHWEKPELDVVPGTNIVHQARRDSGTVWLDLQEPDPARRYKMLLFLLSEGSGCYTLYFSPDGMHWSDPVARTGPAGDRGTFFYNGLRDRWVYSIREYVPATVGRCRRYTESPDVLAAAKWEAGQPTFWVGADNLDPVREDLKTPCELYNLDCVAYESVLLGLFSLWRGQPQDRAKPNEIVLGFSRDGFNWSRPVRTAFIPVSERFGDWNWGNVQSAGGCCLVVGDELWFYVSGRAGVPGSSGSGVCATGLAKLRRDGFASMDAPSDREGVLTTRPLRFGGKHLFVNADVDEGELRVEVLNESGQVVKGFGVPACRPVRADGTRLPVRWGDRDLGGLAGTPVRFRFHLRGGRLYSFWVSPDKSGASHGYVSAGGPGFTGPTDTVGDRG
;
A
#
# COMPACT_ATOMS: atom_id res chain seq x y z
N MET A 1 -22.79 -18.23 -69.69
CA MET A 1 -23.50 -17.33 -68.77
C MET A 1 -24.35 -18.23 -67.91
N SER A 2 -23.85 -18.56 -66.72
CA SER A 2 -24.16 -17.91 -65.44
C SER A 2 -25.11 -18.81 -64.65
N GLU A 3 -24.54 -19.53 -63.69
CA GLU A 3 -25.01 -19.68 -62.32
C GLU A 3 -24.42 -20.98 -61.75
N LEU A 4 -23.56 -20.84 -60.74
CA LEU A 4 -23.29 -21.91 -59.79
C LEU A 4 -22.86 -21.27 -58.47
N LEU A 5 -23.67 -21.55 -57.46
CA LEU A 5 -23.47 -21.23 -56.05
C LEU A 5 -22.10 -21.70 -55.55
N VAL A 6 -21.47 -20.89 -54.70
CA VAL A 6 -20.45 -21.35 -53.74
C VAL A 6 -20.88 -20.88 -52.35
N PRO A 7 -21.00 -21.78 -51.35
CA PRO A 7 -21.36 -21.41 -49.99
C PRO A 7 -20.14 -20.87 -49.23
N ILE A 8 -20.36 -19.81 -48.45
CA ILE A 8 -19.39 -19.28 -47.49
C ILE A 8 -19.38 -20.22 -46.28
N VAL A 9 -18.30 -20.99 -46.11
CA VAL A 9 -18.05 -21.76 -44.89
C VAL A 9 -17.35 -20.84 -43.90
N GLY A 10 -18.05 -20.54 -42.80
CA GLY A 10 -17.49 -19.84 -41.65
C GLY A 10 -16.43 -20.69 -40.95
N GLY A 11 -15.23 -20.14 -40.84
CA GLY A 11 -14.20 -20.63 -39.92
C GLY A 11 -14.24 -19.80 -38.65
N LEU A 12 -14.79 -20.36 -37.57
CA LEU A 12 -14.46 -19.90 -36.22
C LEU A 12 -12.97 -20.17 -35.99
N LEU A 13 -12.16 -19.13 -36.04
CA LEU A 13 -10.82 -19.15 -35.43
C LEU A 13 -11.01 -19.03 -33.92
N THR A 14 -11.22 -20.17 -33.26
CA THR A 14 -11.03 -20.29 -31.82
C THR A 14 -9.55 -20.04 -31.56
N ALA A 15 -9.22 -18.83 -31.10
CA ALA A 15 -7.88 -18.55 -30.58
C ALA A 15 -7.66 -19.45 -29.37
N MET A 16 -6.91 -20.55 -29.56
CA MET A 16 -6.37 -21.32 -28.45
C MET A 16 -5.43 -20.39 -27.70
N ALA A 17 -5.83 -19.96 -26.51
CA ALA A 17 -4.93 -19.37 -25.54
C ALA A 17 -3.81 -20.40 -25.29
N ALA A 18 -2.60 -20.08 -25.74
CA ALA A 18 -1.42 -20.86 -25.37
C ALA A 18 -1.38 -20.90 -23.84
N ALA A 19 -1.34 -22.11 -23.26
CA ALA A 19 -1.16 -22.27 -21.83
C ALA A 19 0.18 -21.63 -21.44
N GLN A 20 0.11 -20.41 -20.89
CA GLN A 20 1.26 -19.76 -20.28
C GLN A 20 1.67 -20.64 -19.09
N GLY A 21 2.96 -20.97 -18.99
CA GLY A 21 3.50 -21.68 -17.84
C GLY A 21 3.21 -20.93 -16.53
N PRO A 22 3.43 -21.56 -15.36
CA PRO A 22 3.22 -20.91 -14.08
C PRO A 22 4.05 -19.62 -14.01
N GLU A 23 3.40 -18.52 -13.65
CA GLU A 23 4.06 -17.23 -13.51
C GLU A 23 4.91 -17.23 -12.24
N VAL A 24 6.20 -16.90 -12.36
CA VAL A 24 7.13 -16.80 -11.24
C VAL A 24 7.36 -15.32 -10.92
N LEU A 25 7.08 -14.92 -9.69
CA LEU A 25 7.21 -13.54 -9.25
C LEU A 25 8.67 -13.16 -8.92
N TYR A 26 8.89 -11.86 -8.72
CA TYR A 26 10.18 -11.24 -8.36
C TYR A 26 10.87 -11.86 -7.13
N ASN A 27 10.12 -12.51 -6.25
CA ASN A 27 10.57 -13.14 -5.01
C ASN A 27 10.56 -14.68 -5.08
N GLY A 28 10.43 -15.24 -6.29
CA GLY A 28 10.44 -16.68 -6.54
C GLY A 28 9.14 -17.41 -6.25
N ILE A 29 8.08 -16.71 -5.82
CA ILE A 29 6.76 -17.33 -5.64
C ILE A 29 6.23 -17.76 -7.01
N GLU A 30 5.89 -19.04 -7.13
CA GLU A 30 5.21 -19.60 -8.30
C GLU A 30 3.70 -19.50 -8.09
N LEU A 31 3.01 -18.80 -8.98
CA LEU A 31 1.56 -18.69 -8.94
C LEU A 31 0.89 -19.93 -9.51
N SER A 32 -0.31 -20.23 -9.01
CA SER A 32 -1.16 -21.25 -9.62
C SER A 32 -1.54 -20.85 -11.05
N SER A 33 -1.66 -21.84 -11.95
CA SER A 33 -2.07 -21.59 -13.34
C SER A 33 -3.45 -20.97 -13.48
N ALA A 34 -4.33 -21.16 -12.48
CA ALA A 34 -5.59 -20.42 -12.35
C ALA A 34 -5.35 -19.24 -11.40
N TRP A 35 -5.07 -18.06 -11.96
CA TRP A 35 -4.85 -16.83 -11.21
C TRP A 35 -5.73 -15.69 -11.75
N PRO A 36 -6.31 -14.84 -10.88
CA PRO A 36 -6.33 -14.93 -9.42
C PRO A 36 -7.17 -16.13 -8.92
N PRO A 37 -6.92 -16.63 -7.69
CA PRO A 37 -7.70 -17.71 -7.11
C PRO A 37 -9.20 -17.38 -7.06
N GLN A 38 -10.03 -18.34 -7.48
CA GLN A 38 -11.49 -18.21 -7.40
C GLN A 38 -11.99 -18.59 -6.01
N ARG A 39 -12.81 -17.72 -5.41
CA ARG A 39 -13.48 -17.93 -4.13
C ARG A 39 -14.97 -17.70 -4.31
N ASP A 40 -15.77 -18.67 -3.90
CA ASP A 40 -17.24 -18.62 -4.03
C ASP A 40 -17.92 -17.76 -2.96
N GLY A 41 -17.21 -17.47 -1.86
CA GLY A 41 -17.73 -16.69 -0.74
C GLY A 41 -16.68 -16.39 0.32
N LEU A 42 -17.07 -15.54 1.27
CA LEU A 42 -16.32 -15.25 2.49
C LEU A 42 -17.17 -15.54 3.71
N THR A 43 -16.52 -16.07 4.75
CA THR A 43 -17.10 -16.25 6.08
C THR A 43 -16.33 -15.40 7.10
N ARG A 44 -16.76 -15.45 8.36
CA ARG A 44 -16.04 -14.81 9.47
C ARG A 44 -14.82 -15.61 9.93
N GLU A 45 -14.67 -16.83 9.44
CA GLU A 45 -13.44 -17.58 9.71
C GLU A 45 -12.28 -16.91 8.98
N PRO A 46 -11.11 -16.78 9.62
CA PRO A 46 -9.94 -16.22 8.97
C PRO A 46 -9.59 -16.99 7.70
N LEU A 47 -9.23 -16.25 6.65
CA LEU A 47 -8.62 -16.89 5.49
C LEU A 47 -7.34 -17.62 5.93
N PRO A 48 -7.01 -18.76 5.32
CA PRO A 48 -5.75 -19.45 5.60
C PRO A 48 -4.55 -18.52 5.40
N ASP A 49 -3.46 -18.82 6.09
CA ASP A 49 -2.19 -18.13 5.83
C ASP A 49 -1.83 -18.19 4.35
N PRO A 50 -1.19 -17.14 3.81
CA PRO A 50 -0.79 -17.11 2.42
C PRO A 50 -0.03 -18.38 1.99
N PRO A 51 -0.33 -18.97 0.82
CA PRO A 51 0.31 -20.21 0.37
C PRO A 51 1.84 -20.15 0.34
N TYR A 52 2.40 -18.98 0.05
CA TYR A 52 3.84 -18.75 0.02
C TYR A 52 4.53 -18.75 1.40
N LEU A 53 3.77 -18.65 2.50
CA LEU A 53 4.31 -18.84 3.85
C LEU A 53 4.36 -20.33 4.23
N ALA A 54 3.36 -21.11 3.78
CA ALA A 54 3.32 -22.54 3.99
C ALA A 54 4.33 -23.28 3.11
N ASN A 55 4.46 -22.87 1.84
CA ASN A 55 5.39 -23.44 0.86
C ASN A 55 6.23 -22.32 0.23
N PRO A 56 7.21 -21.76 0.97
CA PRO A 56 8.08 -20.71 0.43
C PRO A 56 8.98 -21.25 -0.68
N PRO A 57 9.44 -20.40 -1.61
CA PRO A 57 10.43 -20.78 -2.61
C PRO A 57 11.70 -21.36 -1.95
N ALA A 58 12.28 -22.40 -2.56
CA ALA A 58 13.50 -23.02 -2.04
C ALA A 58 14.68 -22.01 -1.95
N MET A 59 14.68 -21.02 -2.83
CA MET A 59 15.60 -19.90 -2.88
C MET A 59 14.81 -18.64 -3.21
N ILE A 60 14.99 -17.58 -2.41
CA ILE A 60 14.24 -16.33 -2.52
C ILE A 60 15.14 -15.25 -3.16
N PRO A 61 14.86 -14.79 -4.38
CA PRO A 61 15.47 -13.58 -4.91
C PRO A 61 15.06 -12.35 -4.09
N ILE A 62 16.03 -11.51 -3.73
CA ILE A 62 15.83 -10.30 -2.93
C ILE A 62 16.32 -9.04 -3.65
N ASP A 63 16.29 -9.07 -4.99
CA ASP A 63 16.75 -7.97 -5.85
C ASP A 63 15.79 -6.76 -5.85
N VAL A 64 14.53 -6.97 -5.46
CA VAL A 64 13.52 -5.92 -5.39
C VAL A 64 13.36 -5.48 -3.95
N GLY A 65 13.86 -4.28 -3.66
CA GLY A 65 13.52 -3.51 -2.47
C GLY A 65 14.12 -4.00 -1.17
N ARG A 66 13.77 -3.25 -0.14
CA ARG A 66 14.06 -3.59 1.25
C ARG A 66 13.25 -4.80 1.68
N GLN A 67 13.91 -5.73 2.35
CA GLN A 67 13.33 -6.97 2.84
C GLN A 67 12.82 -6.76 4.27
N LEU A 68 11.49 -6.77 4.43
CA LEU A 68 10.80 -6.42 5.67
C LEU A 68 10.48 -7.66 6.51
N PHE A 69 10.53 -7.54 7.84
CA PHE A 69 10.17 -8.59 8.80
C PHE A 69 8.68 -8.56 9.21
N VAL A 70 7.80 -8.24 8.27
CA VAL A 70 6.34 -8.14 8.49
C VAL A 70 5.64 -9.49 8.51
N ASP A 71 6.31 -10.55 8.09
CA ASP A 71 5.85 -11.93 8.07
C ASP A 71 7.05 -12.89 8.21
N ASP A 72 6.78 -14.19 8.16
CA ASP A 72 7.81 -15.22 8.30
C ASP A 72 8.50 -15.57 6.98
N PHE A 73 8.16 -14.93 5.84
CA PHE A 73 8.60 -15.34 4.50
C PHE A 73 10.13 -15.44 4.34
N LEU A 74 10.88 -14.59 5.05
CA LEU A 74 12.33 -14.51 4.96
C LEU A 74 13.05 -15.31 6.06
N ILE A 75 12.34 -15.74 7.11
CA ILE A 75 12.95 -16.24 8.34
C ILE A 75 12.98 -17.78 8.32
N ALA A 76 14.16 -18.35 8.54
CA ALA A 76 14.31 -19.79 8.76
C ALA A 76 14.27 -20.12 10.26
N GLU A 77 15.00 -19.35 11.07
CA GLU A 77 15.04 -19.49 12.52
C GLU A 77 15.31 -18.11 13.15
N ALA A 78 14.76 -17.87 14.34
CA ALA A 78 15.05 -16.67 15.10
C ALA A 78 14.90 -16.92 16.61
N THR A 79 15.78 -16.32 17.40
CA THR A 79 15.60 -16.13 18.85
C THR A 79 15.19 -14.70 19.19
N LEU A 80 15.18 -13.82 18.18
CA LEU A 80 14.69 -12.44 18.28
C LEU A 80 13.17 -12.40 18.41
N THR A 81 12.65 -11.42 19.14
CA THR A 81 11.22 -11.19 19.29
C THR A 81 10.73 -10.21 18.23
N ARG A 82 9.64 -10.53 17.52
CA ARG A 82 9.03 -9.57 16.59
C ARG A 82 8.15 -8.57 17.33
N THR A 83 8.33 -7.30 17.05
CA THR A 83 7.46 -6.20 17.53
C THR A 83 6.88 -5.46 16.34
N PHE A 84 5.58 -5.17 16.37
CA PHE A 84 4.91 -4.32 15.37
C PHE A 84 4.67 -2.93 15.95
N HIS A 85 4.76 -1.90 15.11
CA HIS A 85 4.70 -0.51 15.55
C HIS A 85 3.54 0.25 14.90
N GLU A 86 2.93 1.15 15.67
CA GLU A 86 1.87 2.04 15.22
C GLU A 86 2.45 3.33 14.64
N ALA A 87 1.74 3.95 13.68
CA ALA A 87 2.11 5.28 13.21
C ALA A 87 1.65 6.33 14.22
N THR A 88 2.47 7.37 14.40
CA THR A 88 2.18 8.47 15.32
C THR A 88 1.60 9.65 14.55
N TYR A 89 0.49 10.22 15.04
CA TYR A 89 -0.07 11.43 14.46
C TYR A 89 0.90 12.61 14.58
N HIS A 90 1.03 13.38 13.51
CA HIS A 90 1.72 14.66 13.53
C HIS A 90 1.02 15.63 14.49
N GLU A 91 1.80 16.31 15.36
CA GLU A 91 1.27 17.22 16.38
C GLU A 91 0.50 18.41 15.78
N GLY A 92 0.88 18.87 14.58
CA GLY A 92 0.24 19.98 13.87
C GLY A 92 -1.08 19.62 13.18
N ASN A 93 -1.64 18.43 13.41
CA ASN A 93 -2.88 18.02 12.75
C ASN A 93 -4.10 18.85 13.17
N PRO A 94 -5.08 19.03 12.25
CA PRO A 94 -5.07 18.57 10.86
C PRO A 94 -4.21 19.47 9.95
N VAL A 95 -3.53 18.87 8.96
CA VAL A 95 -2.67 19.57 7.99
C VAL A 95 -3.45 20.25 6.85
N LEU A 96 -4.69 19.82 6.59
CA LEU A 96 -5.62 20.49 5.68
C LEU A 96 -7.00 20.55 6.32
N LYS A 97 -7.60 21.74 6.37
CA LYS A 97 -8.93 21.99 6.93
C LYS A 97 -9.82 22.73 5.92
N PRO A 98 -11.16 22.64 6.03
CA PRO A 98 -12.05 23.48 5.24
C PRO A 98 -11.88 24.93 5.64
N ASP A 99 -11.50 25.78 4.69
CA ASP A 99 -11.32 27.22 4.87
C ASP A 99 -11.73 28.05 3.63
N LYS A 100 -12.28 27.40 2.61
CA LYS A 100 -12.85 28.04 1.42
C LYS A 100 -14.38 27.94 1.39
N PRO A 101 -15.10 28.89 0.76
CA PRO A 101 -16.56 28.87 0.70
C PRO A 101 -17.16 27.55 0.18
N TRP A 102 -16.60 26.98 -0.90
CA TRP A 102 -17.05 25.69 -1.45
C TRP A 102 -16.78 24.47 -0.56
N GLU A 103 -15.95 24.63 0.48
CA GLU A 103 -15.68 23.59 1.47
C GLU A 103 -16.58 23.76 2.71
N THR A 104 -16.83 25.00 3.13
CA THR A 104 -17.57 25.36 4.34
C THR A 104 -19.07 25.37 4.14
N ASP A 105 -19.53 25.78 2.96
CA ASP A 105 -20.95 26.01 2.65
C ASP A 105 -21.61 24.72 2.14
N SER A 106 -21.45 23.64 2.92
CA SER A 106 -21.98 22.31 2.62
C SER A 106 -22.64 21.70 3.86
N LYS A 107 -23.21 20.49 3.73
CA LYS A 107 -23.84 19.78 4.86
C LYS A 107 -22.92 19.67 6.09
N PHE A 108 -21.63 19.46 5.84
CA PHE A 108 -20.57 19.42 6.83
C PHE A 108 -19.32 20.05 6.22
N PRO A 109 -18.66 21.04 6.85
CA PRO A 109 -17.42 21.62 6.33
C PRO A 109 -16.39 20.52 6.04
N THR A 110 -15.91 20.44 4.79
CA THR A 110 -15.15 19.26 4.32
C THR A 110 -13.96 19.63 3.44
N ALA A 111 -12.76 19.21 3.87
CA ALA A 111 -11.53 19.16 3.09
C ALA A 111 -10.75 17.87 3.45
N MET A 112 -11.23 16.71 2.98
CA MET A 112 -10.74 15.40 3.42
C MET A 112 -10.26 14.50 2.27
N VAL A 113 -9.12 13.83 2.42
CA VAL A 113 -8.51 13.01 1.35
C VAL A 113 -9.32 11.75 1.00
N PHE A 114 -9.90 11.03 1.97
CA PHE A 114 -10.92 9.97 1.76
C PHE A 114 -10.67 8.97 0.60
N SER A 115 -9.45 8.42 0.51
CA SER A 115 -8.95 7.53 -0.56
C SER A 115 -8.69 8.16 -1.92
N ASP A 116 -8.87 9.47 -2.09
CA ASP A 116 -8.57 10.17 -3.33
C ASP A 116 -7.09 10.02 -3.67
N GLY A 117 -6.18 10.77 -3.05
CA GLY A 117 -4.76 10.47 -3.20
C GLY A 117 -3.83 11.59 -2.77
N VAL A 118 -2.66 11.20 -2.27
CA VAL A 118 -1.55 12.11 -2.01
C VAL A 118 -0.29 11.52 -2.63
N TRP A 119 0.33 12.27 -3.53
CA TRP A 119 1.46 11.81 -4.33
C TRP A 119 2.57 12.86 -4.33
N TYR A 120 3.82 12.41 -4.42
CA TYR A 120 4.92 13.30 -4.79
C TYR A 120 5.14 13.19 -6.28
N ASP A 121 5.00 14.31 -6.98
CA ASP A 121 5.28 14.38 -8.40
C ASP A 121 6.76 14.74 -8.61
N PRO A 122 7.61 13.83 -9.14
CA PRO A 122 9.03 14.11 -9.35
C PRO A 122 9.31 15.09 -10.50
N ILE A 123 8.35 15.29 -11.43
CA ILE A 123 8.47 16.27 -12.52
C ILE A 123 8.27 17.67 -11.96
N ASP A 124 7.17 17.86 -11.22
CA ASP A 124 6.81 19.18 -10.67
C ASP A 124 7.54 19.48 -9.35
N ARG A 125 8.10 18.45 -8.72
CA ARG A 125 8.77 18.48 -7.40
C ARG A 125 7.85 18.97 -6.28
N LEU A 126 6.59 18.58 -6.35
CA LEU A 126 5.55 18.96 -5.40
C LEU A 126 4.87 17.74 -4.83
N PHE A 127 4.48 17.84 -3.56
CA PHE A 127 3.40 17.03 -3.04
C PHE A 127 2.08 17.54 -3.63
N LYS A 128 1.24 16.61 -4.07
CA LYS A 128 -0.07 16.87 -4.69
C LYS A 128 -1.14 16.07 -3.97
N MET A 129 -2.24 16.70 -3.63
CA MET A 129 -3.38 16.08 -2.95
C MET A 129 -4.64 16.34 -3.74
N TRP A 130 -5.42 15.29 -3.95
CA TRP A 130 -6.82 15.37 -4.35
C TRP A 130 -7.67 15.04 -3.13
N TYR A 131 -8.76 15.78 -2.95
CA TYR A 131 -9.58 15.63 -1.75
C TYR A 131 -11.04 16.00 -2.00
N MET A 132 -11.91 15.57 -1.10
CA MET A 132 -13.31 15.97 -1.08
C MET A 132 -13.45 17.38 -0.55
N GLY A 133 -13.93 18.29 -1.41
CA GLY A 133 -14.29 19.65 -1.04
C GLY A 133 -15.81 19.77 -0.94
N GLY A 134 -16.30 20.19 0.23
CA GLY A 134 -17.73 20.17 0.55
C GLY A 134 -18.25 18.73 0.66
N TYR A 135 -19.10 18.45 1.66
CA TYR A 135 -19.46 17.05 1.94
C TYR A 135 -20.25 16.44 0.76
N THR A 136 -19.58 15.60 -0.04
CA THR A 136 -20.05 14.97 -1.31
C THR A 136 -20.24 15.90 -2.50
N ASP A 137 -19.73 17.14 -2.43
CA ASP A 137 -20.05 18.15 -3.43
C ASP A 137 -19.09 18.13 -4.63
N CYS A 138 -17.78 18.05 -4.41
CA CYS A 138 -16.79 18.09 -5.49
C CYS A 138 -15.46 17.39 -5.15
N THR A 139 -14.56 17.34 -6.14
CA THR A 139 -13.14 17.02 -5.95
C THR A 139 -12.30 18.29 -6.08
N CYS A 140 -11.49 18.56 -5.07
CA CYS A 140 -10.56 19.68 -5.01
C CYS A 140 -9.11 19.20 -5.09
N TYR A 141 -8.20 20.15 -5.36
CA TYR A 141 -6.77 19.92 -5.52
C TYR A 141 -5.93 20.84 -4.63
N ALA A 142 -4.86 20.34 -4.05
CA ALA A 142 -3.91 21.13 -3.27
C ALA A 142 -2.47 20.69 -3.54
N THR A 143 -1.54 21.62 -3.37
CA THR A 143 -0.10 21.39 -3.56
C THR A 143 0.69 21.75 -2.32
N SER A 144 1.86 21.16 -2.14
CA SER A 144 2.78 21.52 -1.07
C SER A 144 4.23 21.27 -1.49
N THR A 145 5.14 22.11 -1.02
CA THR A 145 6.59 21.92 -1.20
C THR A 145 7.23 21.12 -0.07
N ASP A 146 6.57 21.03 1.09
CA ASP A 146 7.09 20.36 2.30
C ASP A 146 6.19 19.23 2.83
N GLY A 147 5.02 19.05 2.23
CA GLY A 147 4.00 18.07 2.61
C GLY A 147 3.20 18.45 3.86
N LEU A 148 3.53 19.55 4.55
CA LEU A 148 2.89 19.97 5.79
C LEU A 148 1.98 21.17 5.57
N HIS A 149 2.44 22.15 4.79
CA HIS A 149 1.68 23.36 4.47
C HIS A 149 1.12 23.25 3.06
N TRP A 150 -0.20 23.29 2.96
CA TRP A 150 -0.92 23.04 1.71
C TRP A 150 -1.49 24.33 1.12
N GLU A 151 -1.15 24.56 -0.14
CA GLU A 151 -1.71 25.62 -0.96
C GLU A 151 -2.91 25.10 -1.75
N LYS A 152 -3.99 25.87 -1.77
CA LYS A 152 -5.21 25.62 -2.56
C LYS A 152 -5.20 26.59 -3.75
N PRO A 153 -4.59 26.23 -4.90
CA PRO A 153 -4.39 27.17 -6.00
C PRO A 153 -5.71 27.56 -6.65
N GLU A 154 -5.81 28.79 -7.14
CA GLU A 154 -6.90 29.19 -8.02
C GLU A 154 -6.67 28.61 -9.43
N LEU A 155 -7.63 27.83 -9.91
CA LEU A 155 -7.59 27.13 -11.18
C LEU A 155 -8.62 27.73 -12.16
N ASP A 156 -8.46 27.40 -13.44
CA ASP A 156 -9.34 27.77 -14.53
C ASP A 156 -10.48 26.77 -14.76
N VAL A 157 -10.35 25.53 -14.29
CA VAL A 157 -11.41 24.49 -14.34
C VAL A 157 -12.72 25.01 -13.75
N VAL A 158 -12.64 25.60 -12.55
CA VAL A 158 -13.70 26.37 -11.92
C VAL A 158 -13.09 27.69 -11.47
N PRO A 159 -13.24 28.77 -12.26
CA PRO A 159 -12.49 30.00 -12.09
C PRO A 159 -12.52 30.54 -10.66
N GLY A 160 -11.32 30.79 -10.10
CA GLY A 160 -11.15 31.34 -8.75
C GLY A 160 -11.28 30.31 -7.62
N THR A 161 -11.28 29.02 -7.93
CA THR A 161 -11.34 27.94 -6.95
C THR A 161 -10.28 26.87 -7.23
N ASN A 162 -10.08 25.93 -6.30
CA ASN A 162 -9.22 24.76 -6.51
C ASN A 162 -10.01 23.49 -6.86
N ILE A 163 -11.24 23.64 -7.36
CA ILE A 163 -12.10 22.53 -7.75
C ILE A 163 -11.63 21.99 -9.10
N VAL A 164 -11.35 20.69 -9.17
CA VAL A 164 -10.94 19.98 -10.39
C VAL A 164 -12.05 19.11 -10.98
N HIS A 165 -13.10 18.82 -10.20
CA HIS A 165 -14.27 18.09 -10.69
C HIS A 165 -15.53 18.48 -9.90
N GLN A 166 -16.54 19.05 -10.56
CA GLN A 166 -17.73 19.60 -9.90
C GLN A 166 -18.85 18.58 -9.60
N ALA A 167 -18.75 17.36 -10.15
CA ALA A 167 -19.82 16.39 -9.95
C ALA A 167 -19.87 15.90 -8.50
N ARG A 168 -21.09 15.80 -7.98
CA ARG A 168 -21.35 15.21 -6.65
C ARG A 168 -20.95 13.75 -6.64
N ARG A 169 -20.23 13.35 -5.60
CA ARG A 169 -19.62 12.01 -5.47
C ARG A 169 -19.67 11.49 -4.05
N ASP A 170 -19.68 10.16 -3.90
CA ASP A 170 -19.48 9.52 -2.59
C ASP A 170 -18.00 9.30 -2.28
N SER A 171 -17.27 8.69 -3.22
CA SER A 171 -15.87 8.31 -3.04
C SER A 171 -15.06 8.51 -4.33
N GLY A 172 -13.74 8.61 -4.19
CA GLY A 172 -12.84 8.67 -5.34
C GLY A 172 -11.47 8.08 -5.04
N THR A 173 -10.70 7.83 -6.10
CA THR A 173 -9.27 7.55 -6.06
C THR A 173 -8.61 8.24 -7.26
N VAL A 174 -7.48 8.90 -7.03
CA VAL A 174 -6.60 9.53 -8.01
C VAL A 174 -5.23 8.85 -7.92
N TRP A 175 -4.76 8.36 -9.06
CA TRP A 175 -3.49 7.67 -9.20
C TRP A 175 -2.57 8.46 -10.12
N LEU A 176 -1.35 8.72 -9.65
CA LEU A 176 -0.25 9.21 -10.49
C LEU A 176 0.52 8.00 -11.02
N ASP A 177 0.39 7.75 -12.32
CA ASP A 177 1.09 6.68 -13.00
C ASP A 177 2.43 7.20 -13.55
N LEU A 178 3.51 6.93 -12.81
CA LEU A 178 4.88 7.32 -13.19
C LEU A 178 5.44 6.49 -14.35
N GLN A 179 4.72 5.47 -14.82
CA GLN A 179 5.15 4.58 -15.91
C GLN A 179 4.28 4.70 -17.16
N GLU A 180 3.24 5.53 -17.14
CA GLU A 180 2.34 5.71 -18.28
C GLU A 180 3.09 6.35 -19.48
N PRO A 181 3.15 5.66 -20.64
CA PRO A 181 3.77 6.21 -21.83
C PRO A 181 2.95 7.31 -22.51
N ASP A 182 1.62 7.29 -22.39
CA ASP A 182 0.77 8.35 -22.92
C ASP A 182 0.63 9.50 -21.90
N PRO A 183 1.24 10.68 -22.14
CA PRO A 183 1.18 11.78 -21.19
C PRO A 183 -0.25 12.26 -20.91
N ALA A 184 -1.22 12.02 -21.81
CA ALA A 184 -2.62 12.37 -21.56
C ALA A 184 -3.30 11.47 -20.50
N ARG A 185 -2.70 10.31 -20.20
CA ARG A 185 -3.21 9.28 -19.27
C ARG A 185 -2.40 9.21 -17.96
N ARG A 186 -1.47 10.15 -17.76
CA ARG A 186 -0.53 10.18 -16.64
C ARG A 186 -1.23 10.13 -15.29
N TYR A 187 -2.33 10.85 -15.15
CA TYR A 187 -3.22 10.77 -14.00
C TYR A 187 -4.48 10.02 -14.36
N LYS A 188 -4.95 9.22 -13.42
CA LYS A 188 -6.17 8.41 -13.56
C LYS A 188 -7.06 8.67 -12.36
N MET A 189 -8.32 8.99 -12.58
CA MET A 189 -9.28 9.25 -11.50
C MET A 189 -10.49 8.34 -11.65
N LEU A 190 -10.87 7.67 -10.56
CA LEU A 190 -12.03 6.80 -10.45
C LEU A 190 -13.02 7.42 -9.46
N LEU A 191 -14.25 7.73 -9.87
CA LEU A 191 -15.28 8.36 -9.03
C LEU A 191 -16.56 7.54 -8.94
N PHE A 192 -17.13 7.46 -7.73
CA PHE A 192 -18.51 6.98 -7.53
C PHE A 192 -19.45 8.18 -7.52
N LEU A 193 -20.10 8.45 -8.65
CA LEU A 193 -20.93 9.64 -8.84
C LEU A 193 -22.36 9.44 -8.33
N LEU A 194 -22.90 10.45 -7.63
CA LEU A 194 -24.26 10.38 -7.08
C LEU A 194 -25.33 10.64 -8.15
N SER A 195 -24.97 11.30 -9.25
CA SER A 195 -25.88 11.64 -10.36
C SER A 195 -26.20 10.46 -11.27
N GLU A 196 -25.34 9.44 -11.32
CA GLU A 196 -25.43 8.35 -12.29
C GLU A 196 -26.18 7.10 -11.78
N GLY A 197 -26.80 7.20 -10.60
CA GLY A 197 -27.37 6.07 -9.89
C GLY A 197 -26.29 5.23 -9.21
N SER A 198 -26.53 4.78 -7.98
CA SER A 198 -25.61 3.90 -7.26
C SER A 198 -25.37 2.61 -8.06
N GLY A 199 -24.11 2.22 -8.27
CA GLY A 199 -23.80 0.87 -8.75
C GLY A 199 -22.57 0.70 -9.64
N CYS A 200 -21.84 1.75 -10.00
CA CYS A 200 -20.57 1.63 -10.74
C CYS A 200 -19.68 2.86 -10.52
N TYR A 201 -18.46 2.82 -11.05
CA TYR A 201 -17.53 3.94 -11.05
C TYR A 201 -17.30 4.48 -12.45
N THR A 202 -17.01 5.77 -12.53
CA THR A 202 -16.61 6.47 -13.76
C THR A 202 -15.11 6.78 -13.72
N LEU A 203 -14.41 6.45 -14.80
CA LEU A 203 -12.97 6.66 -14.94
C LEU A 203 -12.69 7.87 -15.84
N TYR A 204 -11.65 8.63 -15.48
CA TYR A 204 -11.14 9.80 -16.17
C TYR A 204 -9.63 9.74 -16.30
N PHE A 205 -9.10 10.40 -17.34
CA PHE A 205 -7.67 10.62 -17.52
C PHE A 205 -7.33 12.10 -17.47
N SER A 206 -6.10 12.41 -17.09
CA SER A 206 -5.60 13.79 -17.10
C SER A 206 -4.08 13.82 -17.31
N PRO A 207 -3.55 14.81 -18.05
CA PRO A 207 -2.12 15.02 -18.18
C PRO A 207 -1.46 15.70 -16.97
N ASP A 208 -2.22 16.50 -16.22
CA ASP A 208 -1.71 17.34 -15.13
C ASP A 208 -2.39 17.10 -13.78
N GLY A 209 -3.46 16.31 -13.76
CA GLY A 209 -4.27 16.00 -12.58
C GLY A 209 -5.25 17.11 -12.20
N MET A 210 -5.36 18.16 -13.01
CA MET A 210 -6.29 19.28 -12.82
C MET A 210 -7.38 19.27 -13.91
N HIS A 211 -6.97 19.10 -15.16
CA HIS A 211 -7.85 19.06 -16.32
C HIS A 211 -8.19 17.61 -16.65
N TRP A 212 -9.38 17.19 -16.23
CA TRP A 212 -9.87 15.83 -16.47
C TRP A 212 -10.61 15.74 -17.80
N SER A 213 -10.41 14.63 -18.51
CA SER A 213 -11.11 14.33 -19.76
C SER A 213 -12.62 14.17 -19.56
N ASP A 214 -13.36 14.00 -20.66
CA ASP A 214 -14.67 13.34 -20.56
C ASP A 214 -14.52 11.92 -19.99
N PRO A 215 -15.59 11.32 -19.43
CA PRO A 215 -15.58 9.92 -18.98
C PRO A 215 -15.00 8.96 -20.03
N VAL A 216 -13.94 8.22 -19.68
CA VAL A 216 -13.28 7.28 -20.60
C VAL A 216 -13.80 5.85 -20.45
N ALA A 217 -14.34 5.51 -19.28
CA ALA A 217 -14.97 4.22 -19.03
C ALA A 217 -15.93 4.30 -17.83
N ARG A 218 -16.84 3.32 -17.77
CA ARG A 218 -17.59 2.97 -16.57
C ARG A 218 -17.26 1.54 -16.18
N THR A 219 -17.15 1.28 -14.89
CA THR A 219 -16.86 -0.07 -14.41
C THR A 219 -18.08 -0.98 -14.52
N GLY A 220 -17.85 -2.29 -14.33
CA GLY A 220 -18.91 -3.19 -13.94
C GLY A 220 -19.54 -2.82 -12.58
N PRO A 221 -20.57 -3.57 -12.14
CA PRO A 221 -21.29 -3.29 -10.91
C PRO A 221 -20.39 -3.26 -9.66
N ALA A 222 -20.58 -2.26 -8.78
CA ALA A 222 -19.82 -2.08 -7.55
C ALA A 222 -20.62 -1.28 -6.50
N GLY A 223 -20.34 -1.51 -5.21
CA GLY A 223 -20.71 -0.57 -4.14
C GLY A 223 -19.79 0.66 -4.10
N ASP A 224 -20.17 1.68 -3.33
CA ASP A 224 -19.30 2.85 -3.04
C ASP A 224 -17.98 2.43 -2.37
N ARG A 225 -17.04 3.36 -2.10
CA ARG A 225 -15.77 3.07 -1.38
C ARG A 225 -14.95 1.88 -1.90
N GLY A 226 -15.13 1.45 -3.14
CA GLY A 226 -14.13 0.74 -3.92
C GLY A 226 -13.01 1.67 -4.39
N THR A 227 -11.86 1.07 -4.68
CA THR A 227 -10.62 1.76 -5.07
C THR A 227 -9.96 1.02 -6.23
N PHE A 228 -8.95 1.63 -6.85
CA PHE A 228 -8.11 0.98 -7.84
C PHE A 228 -6.65 1.41 -7.64
N PHE A 229 -5.73 0.54 -8.01
CA PHE A 229 -4.30 0.80 -7.84
C PHE A 229 -3.48 0.02 -8.86
N TYR A 230 -2.26 0.49 -9.11
CA TYR A 230 -1.28 -0.24 -9.88
C TYR A 230 -0.40 -1.07 -8.95
N ASN A 231 -0.41 -2.40 -9.14
CA ASN A 231 0.47 -3.31 -8.42
C ASN A 231 1.74 -3.56 -9.24
N GLY A 232 2.78 -2.76 -8.98
CA GLY A 232 4.07 -2.90 -9.67
C GLY A 232 4.77 -4.24 -9.44
N LEU A 233 4.47 -4.95 -8.35
CA LEU A 233 5.02 -6.30 -8.10
C LEU A 233 4.43 -7.37 -9.03
N ARG A 234 3.30 -7.06 -9.67
CA ARG A 234 2.54 -7.91 -10.59
C ARG A 234 2.51 -7.36 -12.02
N ASP A 235 2.83 -6.08 -12.22
CA ASP A 235 2.61 -5.36 -13.48
C ASP A 235 1.11 -5.35 -13.88
N ARG A 236 0.23 -5.07 -12.90
CA ARG A 236 -1.24 -5.14 -13.10
C ARG A 236 -1.96 -3.98 -12.43
N TRP A 237 -2.97 -3.45 -13.11
CA TRP A 237 -4.04 -2.67 -12.51
C TRP A 237 -5.00 -3.59 -11.76
N VAL A 238 -5.32 -3.23 -10.52
CA VAL A 238 -6.23 -3.96 -9.65
C VAL A 238 -7.40 -3.06 -9.26
N TYR A 239 -8.61 -3.61 -9.32
CA TYR A 239 -9.79 -2.98 -8.74
C TYR A 239 -10.18 -3.70 -7.44
N SER A 240 -10.18 -2.94 -6.35
CA SER A 240 -10.64 -3.34 -5.01
C SER A 240 -12.13 -3.00 -4.89
N ILE A 241 -12.98 -3.93 -5.30
CA ILE A 241 -14.41 -3.68 -5.53
C ILE A 241 -15.17 -3.90 -4.23
N ARG A 242 -15.88 -2.89 -3.71
CA ARG A 242 -16.73 -3.08 -2.52
C ARG A 242 -17.95 -3.92 -2.86
N GLU A 243 -18.22 -4.90 -2.00
CA GLU A 243 -19.49 -5.62 -1.94
C GLU A 243 -20.03 -5.63 -0.50
N TYR A 244 -21.33 -5.89 -0.36
CA TYR A 244 -21.98 -6.08 0.92
C TYR A 244 -22.70 -7.44 0.97
N VAL A 245 -22.22 -8.34 1.84
CA VAL A 245 -22.74 -9.70 2.02
C VAL A 245 -23.28 -9.83 3.46
N PRO A 246 -24.51 -9.36 3.75
CA PRO A 246 -25.05 -9.29 5.10
C PRO A 246 -25.20 -10.65 5.78
N ALA A 247 -25.36 -11.72 4.99
CA ALA A 247 -25.50 -13.07 5.52
C ALA A 247 -24.22 -13.60 6.20
N THR A 248 -23.04 -13.01 5.92
CA THR A 248 -21.77 -13.52 6.45
C THR A 248 -20.84 -12.40 6.98
N VAL A 249 -20.18 -11.67 6.08
CA VAL A 249 -19.05 -10.80 6.42
C VAL A 249 -19.38 -9.31 6.41
N GLY A 250 -20.60 -8.94 6.01
CA GLY A 250 -20.96 -7.53 5.82
C GLY A 250 -20.18 -6.93 4.65
N ARG A 251 -19.54 -5.77 4.84
CA ARG A 251 -18.70 -5.15 3.78
C ARG A 251 -17.41 -5.95 3.57
N CYS A 252 -17.14 -6.26 2.31
CA CYS A 252 -15.96 -6.98 1.87
C CYS A 252 -15.45 -6.46 0.51
N ARG A 253 -14.41 -7.11 -0.01
CA ARG A 253 -13.79 -6.80 -1.30
C ARG A 253 -13.91 -7.97 -2.26
N ARG A 254 -14.21 -7.66 -3.51
CA ARG A 254 -13.88 -8.48 -4.66
C ARG A 254 -12.67 -7.91 -5.39
N TYR A 255 -12.09 -8.73 -6.26
CA TYR A 255 -10.84 -8.45 -6.95
C TYR A 255 -10.94 -8.79 -8.44
N THR A 256 -10.38 -7.92 -9.26
CA THR A 256 -10.06 -8.17 -10.66
C THR A 256 -8.75 -7.47 -10.99
N GLU A 257 -7.96 -8.05 -11.90
CA GLU A 257 -6.71 -7.47 -12.36
C GLU A 257 -6.55 -7.54 -13.88
N SER A 258 -5.82 -6.59 -14.46
CA SER A 258 -5.42 -6.60 -15.87
C SER A 258 -4.18 -5.71 -16.07
N PRO A 259 -3.33 -5.97 -17.09
CA PRO A 259 -2.27 -5.02 -17.45
C PRO A 259 -2.82 -3.66 -17.92
N ASP A 260 -4.05 -3.61 -18.44
CA ASP A 260 -4.69 -2.37 -18.87
C ASP A 260 -5.82 -1.96 -17.92
N VAL A 261 -5.79 -0.71 -17.47
CA VAL A 261 -6.77 -0.16 -16.52
C VAL A 261 -8.21 -0.21 -17.04
N LEU A 262 -8.43 -0.01 -18.35
CA LEU A 262 -9.77 -0.03 -18.95
C LEU A 262 -10.30 -1.45 -19.11
N ALA A 263 -9.43 -2.42 -19.37
CA ALA A 263 -9.78 -3.83 -19.40
C ALA A 263 -10.12 -4.34 -17.99
N ALA A 264 -9.34 -3.98 -16.96
CA ALA A 264 -9.63 -4.34 -15.57
C ALA A 264 -10.97 -3.78 -15.09
N ALA A 265 -11.43 -2.64 -15.63
CA ALA A 265 -12.71 -2.01 -15.32
C ALA A 265 -13.96 -2.80 -15.78
N LYS A 266 -13.82 -3.81 -16.66
CA LYS A 266 -14.95 -4.49 -17.31
C LYS A 266 -15.27 -5.82 -16.62
N TRP A 267 -16.44 -5.90 -15.99
CA TRP A 267 -16.96 -7.14 -15.42
C TRP A 267 -18.48 -7.12 -15.31
N GLU A 268 -19.07 -8.31 -15.23
CA GLU A 268 -20.48 -8.50 -14.88
C GLU A 268 -20.66 -8.73 -13.38
N ALA A 269 -21.89 -8.55 -12.88
CA ALA A 269 -22.22 -8.83 -11.48
C ALA A 269 -21.83 -10.27 -11.11
N GLY A 270 -21.10 -10.43 -10.00
CA GLY A 270 -20.68 -11.74 -9.51
C GLY A 270 -19.43 -12.34 -10.17
N GLN A 271 -18.94 -11.76 -11.27
CA GLN A 271 -17.77 -12.27 -11.98
C GLN A 271 -16.44 -12.06 -11.22
N PRO A 272 -16.16 -10.89 -10.61
CA PRO A 272 -14.92 -10.71 -9.84
C PRO A 272 -14.86 -11.66 -8.64
N THR A 273 -13.71 -12.27 -8.38
CA THR A 273 -13.54 -13.24 -7.27
C THR A 273 -13.62 -12.54 -5.91
N PHE A 274 -14.11 -13.22 -4.88
CA PHE A 274 -14.00 -12.71 -3.51
C PHE A 274 -12.54 -12.58 -3.10
N TRP A 275 -12.20 -11.45 -2.48
CA TRP A 275 -10.82 -11.13 -2.13
C TRP A 275 -10.59 -11.21 -0.63
N VAL A 276 -11.19 -10.31 0.13
CA VAL A 276 -10.95 -10.19 1.58
C VAL A 276 -12.09 -9.44 2.27
N GLY A 277 -12.31 -9.76 3.54
CA GLY A 277 -13.24 -9.07 4.43
C GLY A 277 -12.67 -9.01 5.84
N ALA A 278 -13.44 -8.45 6.78
CA ALA A 278 -13.13 -8.55 8.20
C ALA A 278 -13.51 -9.94 8.74
N ASP A 279 -12.68 -10.49 9.61
CA ASP A 279 -12.83 -11.84 10.16
C ASP A 279 -12.84 -11.86 11.70
N ASN A 280 -12.95 -13.04 12.30
CA ASN A 280 -13.04 -13.24 13.75
C ASN A 280 -11.74 -12.88 14.51
N LEU A 281 -10.61 -12.64 13.82
CA LEU A 281 -9.39 -12.13 14.45
C LEU A 281 -9.39 -10.60 14.55
N ASP A 282 -10.27 -9.90 13.83
CA ASP A 282 -10.40 -8.45 13.94
C ASP A 282 -11.13 -8.09 15.25
N PRO A 283 -10.45 -7.46 16.25
CA PRO A 283 -10.99 -7.32 17.59
C PRO A 283 -12.23 -6.44 17.62
N VAL A 284 -13.31 -6.95 18.21
CA VAL A 284 -14.52 -6.16 18.42
C VAL A 284 -14.28 -5.09 19.49
N ARG A 285 -14.93 -3.95 19.32
CA ARG A 285 -15.02 -2.94 20.37
C ARG A 285 -15.86 -3.47 21.53
N GLU A 286 -15.34 -3.42 22.75
CA GLU A 286 -16.01 -3.98 23.94
C GLU A 286 -17.34 -3.27 24.26
N ASP A 287 -17.43 -1.97 23.98
CA ASP A 287 -18.64 -1.16 24.19
C ASP A 287 -19.75 -1.45 23.17
N LEU A 288 -19.40 -1.89 21.95
CA LEU A 288 -20.35 -2.08 20.85
C LEU A 288 -20.66 -3.55 20.53
N LYS A 289 -19.73 -4.47 20.82
CA LYS A 289 -19.84 -5.93 20.60
C LYS A 289 -20.36 -6.30 19.20
N THR A 290 -20.04 -5.46 18.22
CA THR A 290 -20.48 -5.61 16.84
C THR A 290 -19.34 -6.20 16.02
N PRO A 291 -19.57 -7.25 15.22
CA PRO A 291 -18.56 -7.78 14.31
C PRO A 291 -18.02 -6.69 13.38
N CYS A 292 -16.71 -6.65 13.19
CA CYS A 292 -16.05 -5.67 12.33
C CYS A 292 -16.53 -5.80 10.86
N GLU A 293 -16.42 -4.75 10.05
CA GLU A 293 -16.62 -4.85 8.58
C GLU A 293 -15.52 -4.08 7.85
N LEU A 294 -15.14 -4.53 6.65
CA LEU A 294 -14.09 -3.88 5.86
C LEU A 294 -14.65 -2.73 5.03
N TYR A 295 -14.51 -1.50 5.53
CA TYR A 295 -15.10 -0.29 4.95
C TYR A 295 -14.38 0.20 3.69
N ASN A 296 -13.05 0.10 3.65
CA ASN A 296 -12.21 0.47 2.52
C ASN A 296 -10.90 -0.35 2.54
N LEU A 297 -10.28 -0.55 1.38
CA LEU A 297 -8.95 -1.14 1.26
C LEU A 297 -8.16 -0.39 0.19
N ASP A 298 -7.22 0.46 0.62
CA ASP A 298 -6.22 1.08 -0.24
C ASP A 298 -4.96 0.21 -0.26
N CYS A 299 -4.33 0.07 -1.43
CA CYS A 299 -3.13 -0.74 -1.59
C CYS A 299 -2.09 -0.04 -2.47
N VAL A 300 -0.82 -0.34 -2.21
CA VAL A 300 0.31 0.17 -2.99
C VAL A 300 1.51 -0.77 -2.87
N ALA A 301 2.33 -0.86 -3.92
CA ALA A 301 3.61 -1.54 -3.81
C ALA A 301 4.57 -0.66 -2.98
N TYR A 302 5.12 -1.23 -1.90
CA TYR A 302 6.14 -0.60 -1.06
C TYR A 302 7.30 -1.57 -0.86
N GLU A 303 8.48 -1.15 -1.30
CA GLU A 303 9.72 -1.93 -1.29
C GLU A 303 9.53 -3.30 -1.95
N SER A 304 9.43 -4.37 -1.15
CA SER A 304 9.32 -5.76 -1.58
C SER A 304 7.95 -6.39 -1.29
N VAL A 305 6.93 -5.60 -0.92
CA VAL A 305 5.59 -6.08 -0.55
C VAL A 305 4.48 -5.18 -1.10
N LEU A 306 3.30 -5.75 -1.31
CA LEU A 306 2.07 -4.96 -1.45
C LEU A 306 1.59 -4.61 -0.03
N LEU A 307 1.57 -3.31 0.26
CA LEU A 307 1.05 -2.75 1.51
C LEU A 307 -0.45 -2.50 1.36
N GLY A 308 -1.26 -3.01 2.29
CA GLY A 308 -2.69 -2.77 2.38
C GLY A 308 -3.07 -1.96 3.63
N LEU A 309 -3.83 -0.88 3.43
CA LEU A 309 -4.45 -0.08 4.49
C LEU A 309 -5.94 -0.45 4.59
N PHE A 310 -6.27 -1.29 5.56
CA PHE A 310 -7.62 -1.78 5.83
C PHE A 310 -8.35 -0.79 6.71
N SER A 311 -9.28 -0.02 6.16
CA SER A 311 -10.17 0.81 6.98
C SER A 311 -11.28 -0.08 7.56
N LEU A 312 -11.14 -0.47 8.82
CA LEU A 312 -12.08 -1.33 9.51
C LEU A 312 -13.12 -0.50 10.26
N TRP A 313 -14.39 -0.82 10.02
CA TRP A 313 -15.50 -0.34 10.82
C TRP A 313 -15.71 -1.28 12.00
N ARG A 314 -15.70 -0.76 13.23
CA ARG A 314 -15.81 -1.54 14.47
C ARG A 314 -17.16 -1.36 15.19
N GLY A 315 -18.24 -1.22 14.44
CA GLY A 315 -19.58 -0.97 14.99
C GLY A 315 -20.01 0.50 14.93
N GLN A 316 -21.30 0.75 15.18
CA GLN A 316 -21.88 2.10 15.16
C GLN A 316 -22.37 2.50 16.56
N PRO A 317 -21.70 3.44 17.24
CA PRO A 317 -22.22 4.07 18.46
C PRO A 317 -23.45 4.96 18.15
N GLN A 318 -24.29 5.24 19.15
CA GLN A 318 -25.50 6.05 18.94
C GLN A 318 -25.22 7.56 18.86
N ASP A 319 -24.15 8.01 19.48
CA ASP A 319 -23.83 9.40 19.80
C ASP A 319 -22.58 9.93 19.06
N ARG A 320 -22.03 9.13 18.15
CA ARG A 320 -20.79 9.43 17.42
C ARG A 320 -20.87 8.94 15.97
N ALA A 321 -20.14 9.61 15.07
CA ALA A 321 -20.00 9.15 13.68
C ALA A 321 -19.42 7.73 13.59
N LYS A 322 -19.55 7.07 12.43
CA LYS A 322 -19.05 5.70 12.18
C LYS A 322 -17.53 5.60 12.47
N PRO A 323 -17.07 5.00 13.59
CA PRO A 323 -15.65 4.86 13.84
C PRO A 323 -15.07 3.88 12.83
N ASN A 324 -14.09 4.37 12.06
CA ASN A 324 -13.26 3.55 11.20
C ASN A 324 -11.81 3.81 11.56
N GLU A 325 -11.01 2.75 11.58
CA GLU A 325 -9.59 2.81 11.92
C GLU A 325 -8.80 2.07 10.86
N ILE A 326 -7.54 2.46 10.66
CA ILE A 326 -6.69 1.80 9.67
C ILE A 326 -5.92 0.69 10.36
N VAL A 327 -5.93 -0.50 9.75
CA VAL A 327 -5.14 -1.67 10.12
C VAL A 327 -4.27 -2.09 8.94
N LEU A 328 -3.14 -2.74 9.20
CA LEU A 328 -2.21 -3.17 8.16
C LEU A 328 -2.52 -4.58 7.64
N GLY A 329 -2.14 -4.81 6.39
CA GLY A 329 -1.92 -6.13 5.83
C GLY A 329 -0.82 -6.08 4.77
N PHE A 330 -0.17 -7.22 4.55
CA PHE A 330 0.95 -7.34 3.63
C PHE A 330 0.73 -8.51 2.68
N SER A 331 1.09 -8.35 1.42
CA SER A 331 1.04 -9.43 0.44
C SER A 331 2.32 -9.48 -0.38
N ARG A 332 2.80 -10.69 -0.65
CA ARG A 332 3.99 -10.93 -1.49
C ARG A 332 3.66 -11.49 -2.87
N ASP A 333 2.42 -11.93 -3.06
CA ASP A 333 1.89 -12.40 -4.34
C ASP A 333 0.85 -11.44 -4.95
N GLY A 334 0.50 -10.37 -4.22
CA GLY A 334 -0.45 -9.35 -4.66
C GLY A 334 -1.93 -9.71 -4.44
N PHE A 335 -2.24 -10.89 -3.87
CA PHE A 335 -3.62 -11.35 -3.66
C PHE A 335 -3.87 -11.91 -2.25
N ASN A 336 -2.98 -12.75 -1.74
CA ASN A 336 -3.13 -13.35 -0.41
C ASN A 336 -2.50 -12.45 0.66
N TRP A 337 -3.25 -12.19 1.73
CA TRP A 337 -2.89 -11.23 2.77
C TRP A 337 -2.36 -11.92 4.02
N SER A 338 -1.16 -11.54 4.47
CA SER A 338 -0.69 -11.75 5.83
C SER A 338 -1.12 -10.56 6.70
N ARG A 339 -1.82 -10.84 7.79
CA ARG A 339 -2.32 -9.83 8.76
C ARG A 339 -1.98 -10.27 10.20
N PRO A 340 -0.68 -10.27 10.57
CA PRO A 340 -0.22 -10.75 11.88
C PRO A 340 -0.66 -9.85 13.04
N VAL A 341 -1.01 -8.59 12.77
CA VAL A 341 -1.56 -7.65 13.75
C VAL A 341 -2.91 -7.12 13.27
N ARG A 342 -3.89 -7.13 14.17
CA ARG A 342 -5.29 -6.76 13.90
C ARG A 342 -5.76 -5.51 14.67
N THR A 343 -4.88 -4.96 15.51
CA THR A 343 -5.11 -3.69 16.21
C THR A 343 -4.94 -2.50 15.27
N ALA A 344 -5.44 -1.34 15.67
CA ALA A 344 -5.34 -0.13 14.88
C ALA A 344 -3.87 0.27 14.68
N PHE A 345 -3.49 0.52 13.43
CA PHE A 345 -2.21 1.14 13.06
C PHE A 345 -2.30 2.66 13.06
N ILE A 346 -3.46 3.20 12.65
CA ILE A 346 -3.82 4.62 12.76
C ILE A 346 -5.25 4.68 13.33
N PRO A 347 -5.41 4.90 14.65
CA PRO A 347 -6.69 4.82 15.33
C PRO A 347 -7.51 6.12 15.22
N VAL A 348 -8.80 6.03 15.52
CA VAL A 348 -9.60 7.22 15.87
C VAL A 348 -9.18 7.74 17.23
N SER A 349 -9.42 9.03 17.51
CA SER A 349 -9.34 9.51 18.89
C SER A 349 -10.58 9.09 19.67
N GLU A 350 -10.42 8.63 20.90
CA GLU A 350 -11.53 8.42 21.84
C GLU A 350 -11.88 9.69 22.65
N ARG A 351 -11.17 10.81 22.42
CA ARG A 351 -11.44 12.09 23.07
C ARG A 351 -12.28 12.99 22.17
N PHE A 352 -13.50 13.32 22.63
CA PHE A 352 -14.34 14.29 21.93
C PHE A 352 -13.61 15.64 21.78
N GLY A 353 -13.81 16.29 20.63
CA GLY A 353 -13.16 17.55 20.26
C GLY A 353 -11.93 17.36 19.37
N ASP A 354 -11.39 16.15 19.28
CA ASP A 354 -10.34 15.84 18.31
C ASP A 354 -10.87 15.78 16.87
N TRP A 355 -10.05 16.27 15.93
CA TRP A 355 -10.38 16.35 14.51
C TRP A 355 -10.69 15.00 13.86
N ASN A 356 -10.22 13.90 14.45
CA ASN A 356 -10.41 12.53 13.99
C ASN A 356 -11.23 11.66 14.97
N TRP A 357 -11.96 12.29 15.91
CA TRP A 357 -12.76 11.56 16.89
C TRP A 357 -13.79 10.64 16.21
N GLY A 358 -14.47 11.09 15.18
CA GLY A 358 -15.57 10.34 14.55
C GLY A 358 -15.14 9.22 13.60
N ASN A 359 -14.07 9.38 12.84
CA ASN A 359 -13.72 8.47 11.73
C ASN A 359 -12.31 8.75 11.22
N VAL A 360 -11.58 7.70 10.84
CA VAL A 360 -10.32 7.77 10.08
C VAL A 360 -10.43 6.92 8.82
N GLN A 361 -9.91 7.41 7.69
CA GLN A 361 -9.74 6.62 6.44
C GLN A 361 -8.40 6.93 5.80
N SER A 362 -7.85 5.94 5.09
CA SER A 362 -6.63 6.06 4.30
C SER A 362 -6.78 7.00 3.10
N ALA A 363 -5.64 7.35 2.50
CA ALA A 363 -5.52 8.00 1.20
C ALA A 363 -5.06 7.01 0.12
N GLY A 364 -5.45 7.27 -1.14
CA GLY A 364 -4.87 6.59 -2.29
C GLY A 364 -3.36 6.81 -2.36
N GLY A 365 -2.61 5.78 -2.79
CA GLY A 365 -1.15 5.76 -2.71
C GLY A 365 -0.59 5.39 -1.33
N CYS A 366 -1.44 5.27 -0.30
CA CYS A 366 -1.16 4.84 1.09
C CYS A 366 -0.11 5.65 1.87
N CYS A 367 1.14 5.71 1.41
CA CYS A 367 2.22 6.44 2.08
C CYS A 367 3.23 7.05 1.12
N LEU A 368 3.88 8.12 1.58
CA LEU A 368 5.03 8.74 0.93
C LEU A 368 6.30 8.44 1.71
N VAL A 369 7.43 8.37 1.00
CA VAL A 369 8.76 8.21 1.59
C VAL A 369 9.40 9.59 1.71
N VAL A 370 9.45 10.15 2.92
CA VAL A 370 10.00 11.49 3.17
C VAL A 370 11.25 11.36 4.03
N GLY A 371 12.41 11.30 3.38
CA GLY A 371 13.68 11.00 4.02
C GLY A 371 13.66 9.63 4.70
N ASP A 372 13.81 9.63 6.03
CA ASP A 372 13.83 8.46 6.89
C ASP A 372 12.46 8.10 7.50
N GLU A 373 11.39 8.74 7.04
CA GLU A 373 10.02 8.52 7.50
C GLU A 373 9.09 8.03 6.37
N LEU A 374 8.04 7.30 6.75
CA LEU A 374 6.82 7.11 5.97
C LEU A 374 5.75 8.06 6.46
N TRP A 375 5.13 8.77 5.54
CA TRP A 375 4.07 9.74 5.80
C TRP A 375 2.74 9.21 5.27
N PHE A 376 1.75 9.07 6.14
CA PHE A 376 0.42 8.54 5.87
C PHE A 376 -0.61 9.66 6.01
N TYR A 377 -1.14 10.16 4.90
CA TYR A 377 -2.25 11.10 4.94
C TYR A 377 -3.56 10.34 5.15
N VAL A 378 -4.41 10.88 6.01
CA VAL A 378 -5.69 10.25 6.38
C VAL A 378 -6.77 11.31 6.52
N SER A 379 -8.01 10.96 6.17
CA SER A 379 -9.15 11.81 6.50
C SER A 379 -9.54 11.63 7.96
N GLY A 380 -9.96 12.71 8.62
CA GLY A 380 -10.57 12.69 9.95
C GLY A 380 -11.92 13.37 9.95
N ARG A 381 -12.84 12.86 10.76
CA ARG A 381 -14.14 13.49 11.03
C ARG A 381 -14.19 13.89 12.49
N ALA A 382 -14.46 15.16 12.80
CA ALA A 382 -14.52 15.65 14.18
C ALA A 382 -15.77 15.18 14.93
N GLY A 383 -16.82 14.78 14.20
CA GLY A 383 -18.12 14.38 14.76
C GLY A 383 -18.95 15.56 15.26
N VAL A 384 -20.19 15.28 15.65
CA VAL A 384 -21.08 16.23 16.33
C VAL A 384 -21.58 15.57 17.62
N PRO A 385 -21.40 16.18 18.81
CA PRO A 385 -21.80 15.59 20.09
C PRO A 385 -23.23 15.05 20.07
N GLY A 386 -23.42 13.84 20.60
CA GLY A 386 -24.76 13.26 20.76
C GLY A 386 -25.42 12.84 19.44
N SER A 387 -24.66 12.71 18.35
CA SER A 387 -25.21 12.33 17.05
C SER A 387 -24.23 11.55 16.19
N SER A 388 -24.75 10.87 15.16
CA SER A 388 -23.94 10.20 14.13
C SER A 388 -23.41 11.15 13.03
N GLY A 389 -23.57 12.47 13.22
CA GLY A 389 -23.11 13.50 12.28
C GLY A 389 -21.59 13.51 12.15
N SER A 390 -21.09 13.77 10.93
CA SER A 390 -19.65 13.75 10.65
C SER A 390 -18.90 14.95 11.22
N GLY A 391 -19.57 16.09 11.42
CA GLY A 391 -18.91 17.33 11.84
C GLY A 391 -17.90 17.81 10.81
N VAL A 392 -16.92 18.60 11.23
CA VAL A 392 -15.84 19.06 10.36
C VAL A 392 -15.03 17.85 9.86
N CYS A 393 -14.83 17.77 8.54
CA CYS A 393 -14.04 16.73 7.89
C CYS A 393 -12.74 17.35 7.36
N ALA A 394 -11.60 16.81 7.77
CA ALA A 394 -10.27 17.37 7.51
C ALA A 394 -9.28 16.28 7.08
N THR A 395 -8.08 16.68 6.64
CA THR A 395 -6.96 15.75 6.38
C THR A 395 -5.88 15.94 7.41
N GLY A 396 -5.44 14.84 8.01
CA GLY A 396 -4.28 14.80 8.89
C GLY A 396 -3.17 13.90 8.33
N LEU A 397 -2.09 13.83 9.09
CA LEU A 397 -0.87 13.11 8.77
C LEU A 397 -0.47 12.24 9.96
N ALA A 398 -0.17 10.97 9.72
CA ALA A 398 0.54 10.09 10.64
C ALA A 398 1.92 9.74 10.06
N LYS A 399 2.89 9.48 10.93
CA LYS A 399 4.28 9.21 10.56
C LYS A 399 4.76 7.91 11.18
N LEU A 400 5.64 7.22 10.46
CA LEU A 400 6.37 6.05 10.94
C LEU A 400 7.82 6.17 10.48
N ARG A 401 8.76 5.57 11.21
CA ARG A 401 10.10 5.31 10.67
C ARG A 401 9.98 4.58 9.32
N ARG A 402 10.84 4.88 8.35
CA ARG A 402 10.96 4.10 7.10
C ARG A 402 11.14 2.62 7.45
N ASP A 403 10.37 1.75 6.80
CA ASP A 403 10.30 0.30 7.09
C ASP A 403 9.85 -0.09 8.51
N GLY A 404 9.42 0.86 9.33
CA GLY A 404 9.17 0.70 10.76
C GLY A 404 7.95 -0.14 11.13
N PHE A 405 7.30 -0.84 10.19
CA PHE A 405 6.09 -1.61 10.45
C PHE A 405 6.31 -2.72 11.48
N ALA A 406 7.46 -3.38 11.40
CA ALA A 406 7.88 -4.43 12.31
C ALA A 406 9.40 -4.41 12.52
N SER A 407 9.86 -4.82 13.70
CA SER A 407 11.26 -5.06 14.02
C SER A 407 11.47 -6.43 14.64
N MET A 408 12.69 -6.94 14.52
CA MET A 408 13.20 -8.09 15.25
C MET A 408 14.14 -7.60 16.36
N ASP A 409 13.75 -7.85 17.61
CA ASP A 409 14.32 -7.18 18.78
C ASP A 409 15.19 -8.15 19.60
N ALA A 410 16.29 -7.63 20.14
CA ALA A 410 17.09 -8.30 21.18
C ALA A 410 17.21 -7.39 22.41
N PRO A 411 17.06 -7.94 23.63
CA PRO A 411 17.39 -7.19 24.84
C PRO A 411 18.90 -6.91 24.93
N SER A 412 19.31 -5.99 25.80
CA SER A 412 20.72 -5.57 25.93
C SER A 412 21.61 -6.59 26.64
N ASP A 413 21.04 -7.46 27.47
CA ASP A 413 21.76 -8.38 28.35
C ASP A 413 22.11 -9.74 27.70
N ARG A 414 21.51 -10.06 26.56
CA ARG A 414 21.78 -11.29 25.80
C ARG A 414 21.75 -11.05 24.30
N GLU A 415 22.56 -11.83 23.58
CA GLU A 415 22.51 -11.87 22.13
C GLU A 415 21.30 -12.68 21.66
N GLY A 416 20.65 -12.19 20.60
CA GLY A 416 19.69 -12.93 19.81
C GLY A 416 20.16 -13.06 18.36
N VAL A 417 19.64 -14.06 17.67
CA VAL A 417 20.08 -14.45 16.33
C VAL A 417 18.86 -14.60 15.43
N LEU A 418 19.01 -14.21 14.17
CA LEU A 418 18.06 -14.50 13.10
C LEU A 418 18.81 -15.01 11.88
N THR A 419 18.46 -16.21 11.41
CA THR A 419 18.96 -16.74 10.13
C THR A 419 17.85 -16.70 9.09
N THR A 420 18.18 -16.19 7.91
CA THR A 420 17.24 -16.16 6.79
C THR A 420 17.05 -17.54 6.15
N ARG A 421 15.95 -17.69 5.39
CA ARG A 421 15.84 -18.72 4.35
C ARG A 421 16.94 -18.52 3.28
N PRO A 422 17.20 -19.50 2.39
CA PRO A 422 18.16 -19.33 1.31
C PRO A 422 17.74 -18.17 0.40
N LEU A 423 18.67 -17.25 0.16
CA LEU A 423 18.49 -16.03 -0.61
C LEU A 423 19.40 -16.04 -1.84
N ARG A 424 18.98 -15.28 -2.84
CA ARG A 424 19.81 -14.89 -3.99
C ARG A 424 19.66 -13.40 -4.26
N PHE A 425 20.73 -12.79 -4.74
CA PHE A 425 20.78 -11.39 -5.15
C PHE A 425 21.82 -11.18 -6.27
N GLY A 426 21.72 -10.07 -6.98
CA GLY A 426 22.68 -9.56 -7.95
C GLY A 426 23.53 -8.38 -7.43
N GLY A 427 23.21 -7.84 -6.26
CA GLY A 427 23.93 -6.71 -5.65
C GLY A 427 25.26 -7.09 -4.97
N LYS A 428 25.93 -6.08 -4.40
CA LYS A 428 27.28 -6.20 -3.80
C LYS A 428 27.36 -5.72 -2.35
N HIS A 429 26.47 -4.84 -1.92
CA HIS A 429 26.60 -4.16 -0.63
C HIS A 429 25.38 -4.42 0.23
N LEU A 430 25.55 -5.10 1.37
CA LEU A 430 24.48 -5.33 2.34
C LEU A 430 24.25 -4.07 3.18
N PHE A 431 22.98 -3.69 3.27
CA PHE A 431 22.49 -2.63 4.14
C PHE A 431 21.41 -3.15 5.07
N VAL A 432 21.28 -2.50 6.21
CA VAL A 432 20.24 -2.76 7.21
C VAL A 432 19.58 -1.46 7.64
N ASN A 433 18.30 -1.55 7.99
CA ASN A 433 17.61 -0.56 8.80
C ASN A 433 17.58 -1.08 10.23
N ALA A 434 18.29 -0.42 11.14
CA ALA A 434 18.43 -0.87 12.51
C ALA A 434 18.55 0.31 13.47
N ASP A 435 18.06 0.07 14.68
CA ASP A 435 18.28 0.92 15.85
C ASP A 435 19.11 0.11 16.85
N VAL A 436 20.42 0.36 16.85
CA VAL A 436 21.44 -0.37 17.64
C VAL A 436 22.51 0.59 18.17
N ASP A 437 22.15 1.84 18.45
CA ASP A 437 23.06 2.86 19.00
C ASP A 437 23.61 2.48 20.39
N GLU A 438 22.77 1.88 21.23
CA GLU A 438 23.09 1.38 22.57
C GLU A 438 23.51 -0.11 22.57
N GLY A 439 23.68 -0.71 21.40
CA GLY A 439 23.96 -2.13 21.24
C GLY A 439 24.94 -2.46 20.12
N GLU A 440 24.73 -3.61 19.51
CA GLU A 440 25.53 -4.05 18.38
C GLU A 440 24.75 -4.99 17.47
N LEU A 441 24.92 -4.80 16.16
CA LEU A 441 24.56 -5.79 15.14
C LEU A 441 25.80 -6.24 14.37
N ARG A 442 25.93 -7.56 14.17
CA ARG A 442 26.85 -8.18 13.22
C ARG A 442 26.11 -9.15 12.32
N VAL A 443 26.68 -9.42 11.15
CA VAL A 443 26.13 -10.36 10.19
C VAL A 443 27.21 -11.31 9.74
N GLU A 444 26.86 -12.59 9.59
CA GLU A 444 27.65 -13.55 8.83
C GLU A 444 26.88 -14.10 7.64
N VAL A 445 27.62 -14.54 6.62
CA VAL A 445 27.06 -15.16 5.42
C VAL A 445 27.33 -16.65 5.47
N LEU A 446 26.28 -17.44 5.35
CA LEU A 446 26.33 -18.90 5.29
C LEU A 446 26.11 -19.37 3.85
N ASN A 447 26.80 -20.43 3.44
CA ASN A 447 26.52 -21.11 2.19
C ASN A 447 25.27 -22.00 2.32
N GLU A 448 24.91 -22.71 1.25
CA GLU A 448 23.77 -23.62 1.20
C GLU A 448 23.82 -24.73 2.27
N SER A 449 25.02 -25.22 2.62
CA SER A 449 25.21 -26.23 3.67
C SER A 449 25.21 -25.67 5.10
N GLY A 450 24.98 -24.37 5.27
CA GLY A 450 24.96 -23.69 6.58
C GLY A 450 26.34 -23.39 7.17
N GLN A 451 27.41 -23.55 6.39
CA GLN A 451 28.77 -23.22 6.79
C GLN A 451 29.07 -21.75 6.48
N VAL A 452 29.82 -21.09 7.38
CA VAL A 452 30.25 -19.70 7.20
C VAL A 452 31.15 -19.58 5.96
N VAL A 453 30.79 -18.68 5.04
CA VAL A 453 31.60 -18.37 3.87
C VAL A 453 32.89 -17.70 4.32
N LYS A 454 34.03 -18.21 3.84
CA LYS A 454 35.36 -17.70 4.22
C LYS A 454 35.46 -16.19 3.99
N GLY A 455 35.75 -15.45 5.06
CA GLY A 455 35.89 -14.00 5.04
C GLY A 455 34.61 -13.21 5.33
N PHE A 456 33.47 -13.89 5.51
CA PHE A 456 32.17 -13.31 5.84
C PHE A 456 31.62 -13.79 7.18
N GLY A 457 32.49 -14.18 8.12
CA GLY A 457 32.10 -14.56 9.48
C GLY A 457 32.02 -13.38 10.44
N VAL A 458 31.42 -13.60 11.61
CA VAL A 458 31.30 -12.58 12.69
C VAL A 458 32.62 -11.87 13.02
N PRO A 459 33.78 -12.53 13.15
CA PRO A 459 35.05 -11.85 13.45
C PRO A 459 35.50 -10.87 12.37
N ALA A 460 35.09 -11.08 11.12
CA ALA A 460 35.41 -10.20 10.00
C ALA A 460 34.38 -9.06 9.84
N CYS A 461 33.14 -9.25 10.32
CA CYS A 461 32.09 -8.24 10.27
C CYS A 461 32.41 -7.09 11.21
N ARG A 462 32.52 -5.87 10.70
CA ARG A 462 32.58 -4.67 11.54
C ARG A 462 31.24 -4.50 12.24
N PRO A 463 31.23 -4.19 13.56
CA PRO A 463 29.99 -3.99 14.28
C PRO A 463 29.26 -2.74 13.80
N VAL A 464 27.95 -2.86 13.61
CA VAL A 464 27.06 -1.71 13.41
C VAL A 464 26.59 -1.25 14.79
N ARG A 465 26.75 0.04 15.09
CA ARG A 465 26.44 0.69 16.38
C ARG A 465 25.85 2.08 16.15
N ALA A 466 24.68 2.14 15.55
CA ALA A 466 23.99 3.38 15.22
C ALA A 466 22.49 3.12 15.08
N ASP A 467 21.70 4.18 15.24
CA ASP A 467 20.34 4.24 14.70
C ASP A 467 20.39 4.81 13.28
N GLY A 468 19.89 4.05 12.31
CA GLY A 468 19.75 4.53 10.95
C GLY A 468 18.92 3.62 10.05
N THR A 469 18.27 4.23 9.06
CA THR A 469 17.44 3.48 8.11
C THR A 469 18.25 2.84 6.99
N ARG A 470 19.54 3.17 6.86
CA ARG A 470 20.44 2.73 5.79
C ARG A 470 21.87 2.60 6.31
N LEU A 471 22.13 1.55 7.09
CA LEU A 471 23.45 1.29 7.68
C LEU A 471 24.18 0.21 6.86
N PRO A 472 25.41 0.46 6.37
CA PRO A 472 26.16 -0.53 5.62
C PRO A 472 26.76 -1.61 6.54
N VAL A 473 26.64 -2.87 6.14
CA VAL A 473 27.33 -4.00 6.79
C VAL A 473 28.63 -4.29 6.03
N ARG A 474 29.76 -4.44 6.75
CA ARG A 474 31.09 -4.56 6.13
C ARG A 474 31.92 -5.69 6.74
N TRP A 475 32.56 -6.49 5.88
CA TRP A 475 33.53 -7.53 6.28
C TRP A 475 34.95 -7.13 5.85
N GLY A 476 35.54 -6.15 6.54
CA GLY A 476 36.77 -5.50 6.08
C GLY A 476 36.54 -4.73 4.77
N ASP A 477 37.37 -5.00 3.76
CA ASP A 477 37.27 -4.39 2.42
C ASP A 477 36.50 -5.26 1.40
N ARG A 478 35.87 -6.36 1.86
CA ARG A 478 35.12 -7.29 1.00
C ARG A 478 33.71 -6.78 0.73
N ASP A 479 33.24 -7.04 -0.49
CA ASP A 479 31.83 -6.92 -0.90
C ASP A 479 31.24 -8.32 -1.17
N LEU A 480 29.93 -8.37 -1.42
CA LEU A 480 29.18 -9.60 -1.71
C LEU A 480 29.21 -9.99 -3.20
N GLY A 481 29.93 -9.27 -4.07
CA GLY A 481 29.88 -9.49 -5.52
C GLY A 481 30.31 -10.90 -5.94
N GLY A 482 31.25 -11.51 -5.20
CA GLY A 482 31.66 -12.91 -5.42
C GLY A 482 30.60 -13.96 -5.02
N LEU A 483 29.52 -13.55 -4.36
CA LEU A 483 28.39 -14.40 -3.94
C LEU A 483 27.12 -14.12 -4.75
N ALA A 484 27.15 -13.15 -5.67
CA ALA A 484 26.01 -12.81 -6.51
C ALA A 484 25.53 -14.04 -7.30
N GLY A 485 24.21 -14.25 -7.33
CA GLY A 485 23.58 -15.39 -7.98
C GLY A 485 23.70 -16.73 -7.25
N THR A 486 24.50 -16.82 -6.19
CA THR A 486 24.72 -18.05 -5.41
C THR A 486 23.76 -18.12 -4.22
N PRO A 487 23.17 -19.29 -3.91
CA PRO A 487 22.34 -19.44 -2.71
C PRO A 487 23.15 -19.22 -1.43
N VAL A 488 22.73 -18.24 -0.62
CA VAL A 488 23.34 -17.94 0.68
C VAL A 488 22.28 -17.66 1.74
N ARG A 489 22.67 -17.64 3.01
CA ARG A 489 21.83 -17.13 4.11
C ARG A 489 22.56 -16.02 4.82
N PHE A 490 21.82 -15.02 5.29
CA PHE A 490 22.35 -14.07 6.26
C PHE A 490 21.97 -14.55 7.66
N ARG A 491 22.94 -14.55 8.57
CA ARG A 491 22.69 -14.71 10.00
C ARG A 491 23.05 -13.42 10.71
N PHE A 492 22.04 -12.78 11.28
CA PHE A 492 22.13 -11.55 12.05
C PHE A 492 22.34 -11.91 13.52
N HIS A 493 23.34 -11.31 14.15
CA HIS A 493 23.67 -11.42 15.57
C HIS A 493 23.44 -10.05 16.20
N LEU A 494 22.40 -9.94 17.03
CA LEU A 494 21.91 -8.68 17.57
C LEU A 494 21.95 -8.72 19.10
N ARG A 495 22.48 -7.67 19.72
CA ARG A 495 22.44 -7.46 21.17
C ARG A 495 22.05 -6.02 21.46
N GLY A 496 20.95 -5.83 22.19
CA GLY A 496 20.43 -4.50 22.55
C GLY A 496 20.01 -3.67 21.35
N GLY A 497 18.80 -3.88 20.84
CA GLY A 497 18.28 -3.03 19.77
C GLY A 497 17.26 -3.73 18.89
N ARG A 498 17.04 -3.15 17.70
CA ARG A 498 15.96 -3.50 16.78
C ARG A 498 16.49 -3.57 15.35
N LEU A 499 16.14 -4.65 14.63
CA LEU A 499 16.40 -4.80 13.20
C LEU A 499 15.08 -4.72 12.42
N TYR A 500 14.92 -3.70 11.58
CA TYR A 500 13.67 -3.41 10.86
C TYR A 500 13.63 -4.02 9.45
N SER A 501 14.74 -3.94 8.71
CA SER A 501 14.84 -4.46 7.34
C SER A 501 16.30 -4.68 6.91
N PHE A 502 16.50 -5.39 5.81
CA PHE A 502 17.81 -5.55 5.16
C PHE A 502 17.68 -5.61 3.63
N TRP A 503 18.74 -5.33 2.89
CA TRP A 503 18.79 -5.51 1.42
C TRP A 503 20.22 -5.49 0.88
N VAL A 504 20.39 -5.96 -0.35
CA VAL A 504 21.69 -5.92 -1.04
C VAL A 504 21.61 -4.96 -2.23
N SER A 505 22.32 -3.84 -2.13
CA SER A 505 22.39 -2.83 -3.19
C SER A 505 23.51 -3.15 -4.19
N PRO A 506 23.36 -2.82 -5.49
CA PRO A 506 24.44 -2.94 -6.49
C PRO A 506 25.66 -2.08 -6.19
N ASP A 507 25.47 -0.94 -5.50
CA ASP A 507 26.51 0.05 -5.23
C ASP A 507 26.45 0.59 -3.79
N LYS A 508 27.31 1.56 -3.48
CA LYS A 508 27.49 2.10 -2.12
C LYS A 508 26.44 3.13 -1.70
N SER A 509 25.58 3.59 -2.61
CA SER A 509 24.48 4.54 -2.30
C SER A 509 23.43 3.91 -1.38
N GLY A 510 23.32 2.58 -1.40
CA GLY A 510 22.25 1.86 -0.68
C GLY A 510 20.87 2.02 -1.33
N ALA A 511 20.79 2.35 -2.62
CA ALA A 511 19.55 2.24 -3.41
C ALA A 511 18.95 0.85 -3.23
N SER A 512 17.66 0.77 -2.87
CA SER A 512 16.99 -0.51 -2.62
C SER A 512 16.41 -1.14 -3.88
N HIS A 513 16.21 -0.36 -4.96
CA HIS A 513 15.49 -0.74 -6.17
C HIS A 513 14.05 -1.22 -5.91
N GLY A 514 13.52 -1.01 -4.71
CA GLY A 514 12.16 -1.33 -4.33
C GLY A 514 11.21 -0.20 -4.66
N TYR A 515 9.91 -0.51 -4.63
CA TYR A 515 8.87 0.49 -4.88
C TYR A 515 8.82 1.56 -3.79
N VAL A 516 8.65 2.82 -4.17
CA VAL A 516 8.58 3.95 -3.22
C VAL A 516 7.15 4.41 -2.96
N SER A 517 6.18 3.51 -3.13
CA SER A 517 4.77 3.79 -2.85
C SER A 517 4.28 5.02 -3.65
N ALA A 518 3.72 6.04 -3.00
CA ALA A 518 3.28 7.28 -3.62
C ALA A 518 4.42 8.26 -3.96
N GLY A 519 5.66 7.79 -3.89
CA GLY A 519 6.87 8.55 -4.17
C GLY A 519 7.35 9.33 -2.95
N GLY A 520 8.23 10.29 -3.22
CA GLY A 520 8.76 11.21 -2.24
C GLY A 520 9.91 12.06 -2.79
N PRO A 521 10.30 13.13 -2.08
CA PRO A 521 11.43 13.95 -2.48
C PRO A 521 12.71 13.11 -2.67
N GLY A 522 13.39 13.32 -3.79
CA GLY A 522 14.63 12.63 -4.13
C GLY A 522 14.48 11.42 -5.05
N PHE A 523 13.26 10.88 -5.23
CA PHE A 523 12.99 9.83 -6.20
C PHE A 523 12.63 10.42 -7.57
N THR A 524 12.98 9.70 -8.64
CA THR A 524 12.75 10.10 -10.04
C THR A 524 11.69 9.25 -10.73
N GLY A 525 11.22 8.19 -10.09
CA GLY A 525 10.29 7.22 -10.64
C GLY A 525 9.66 6.37 -9.53
N PRO A 526 9.01 5.25 -9.87
CA PRO A 526 8.25 4.43 -8.92
C PRO A 526 9.14 3.57 -8.00
N THR A 527 10.46 3.53 -8.23
CA THR A 527 11.41 2.74 -7.44
C THR A 527 12.63 3.54 -6.97
N ASP A 528 13.22 3.12 -5.84
CA ASP A 528 14.42 3.73 -5.26
C ASP A 528 15.68 3.33 -6.06
N THR A 529 15.99 4.10 -7.10
CA THR A 529 17.20 3.95 -7.92
C THR A 529 18.34 4.89 -7.51
N VAL A 530 18.14 5.68 -6.46
CA VAL A 530 19.03 6.79 -6.10
C VAL A 530 19.86 6.46 -4.85
N GLY A 531 19.26 5.84 -3.83
CA GLY A 531 19.93 5.65 -2.54
C GLY A 531 20.20 6.99 -1.85
N ASP A 532 21.35 7.11 -1.17
CA ASP A 532 21.89 8.43 -0.80
C ASP A 532 22.62 9.07 -1.97
N ARG A 533 22.36 10.37 -2.18
CA ARG A 533 23.40 11.23 -2.75
C ARG A 533 24.46 11.39 -1.66
N GLY A 534 25.42 10.47 -1.65
CA GLY A 534 26.47 10.38 -0.61
C GLY A 534 27.32 11.62 -0.45
#